data_AF-A0A535DBA7-F1
#
_entry.id   AF-A0A535DBA7-F1
#
_cell.length_a   1.000
_cell.length_b   1.000
_cell.length_c   1.000
_cell.angle_alpha   90.00
_cell.angle_beta   90.00
_cell.angle_gamma   90.00
#
_symmetry.space_group_name_H-M   'P 1'
#
loop_
_entity.id
_entity.type
_entity.pdbx_description
1 polymer ?
#
loop_
_entity_poly.entity_id
_entity_poly.type
_entity_poly.pdbx_seq_one_letter_code
_entity_poly.pdbx_strand_id
1 'polypeptide(L)'
;MVTLLLLLGGCSGGNDHPFPTLTPFPSEIAGRLHQIRDRVSQIRELPVSPDIKEGMVSPESLKQEAAQEAQPETEEEKANLQAFDVVLKMLGLAPPEFSLQQAASEEYAGLIAGLYLPPSDSLVLVGGDSSQFDIHDELVLAHEYTAILSVRATHSTRQR
;
A
#
# COMPACT_ATOMS: atom_id res chain seq x y z
N MET A 1 20.80 9.59 0.33
CA MET A 1 19.51 8.88 0.38
C MET A 1 18.61 9.50 -0.67
N VAL A 2 18.44 8.82 -1.81
CA VAL A 2 17.47 9.23 -2.82
C VAL A 2 16.13 8.70 -2.32
N THR A 3 15.31 9.58 -1.75
CA THR A 3 13.90 9.28 -1.50
C THR A 3 13.22 9.22 -2.86
N LEU A 4 13.15 8.02 -3.43
CA LEU A 4 12.32 7.75 -4.59
C LEU A 4 10.87 7.75 -4.10
N LEU A 5 10.29 8.96 -4.05
CA LEU A 5 8.87 9.16 -3.80
C LEU A 5 8.14 8.66 -5.05
N LEU A 6 7.86 7.35 -5.11
CA LEU A 6 6.97 6.74 -6.09
C LEU A 6 5.55 7.22 -5.79
N LEU A 7 5.24 8.41 -6.28
CA LEU A 7 3.89 8.89 -6.50
C LEU A 7 3.25 8.02 -7.58
N LEU A 8 2.75 6.84 -7.20
CA LEU A 8 1.69 6.20 -7.98
C LEU A 8 0.36 6.86 -7.60
N GLY A 9 0.26 8.13 -7.99
CA GLY A 9 -1.04 8.69 -8.34
C GLY A 9 -1.53 7.94 -9.58
N GLY A 10 -2.72 7.35 -9.47
CA GLY A 10 -3.31 6.53 -10.51
C GLY A 10 -3.26 7.19 -11.88
N CYS A 11 -2.49 6.59 -12.78
CA CYS A 11 -2.50 6.77 -14.23
C CYS A 11 -1.73 5.59 -14.85
N SER A 12 -2.38 4.43 -14.99
CA SER A 12 -2.06 3.35 -15.94
C SER A 12 -3.18 2.31 -15.78
N GLY A 13 -3.90 1.84 -16.80
CA GLY A 13 -3.35 1.24 -18.00
C GLY A 13 -2.65 -0.04 -17.57
N GLY A 14 -3.26 -1.22 -17.80
CA GLY A 14 -2.45 -2.41 -18.01
C GLY A 14 -2.72 -3.66 -17.19
N ASN A 15 -3.23 -3.63 -15.96
CA ASN A 15 -3.47 -4.87 -15.21
C ASN A 15 -4.75 -4.82 -14.37
N ASP A 16 -5.81 -5.47 -14.87
CA ASP A 16 -7.02 -5.84 -14.10
C ASP A 16 -6.70 -6.98 -13.10
N HIS A 17 -5.52 -6.96 -12.45
CA HIS A 17 -5.23 -7.91 -11.39
C HIS A 17 -5.95 -7.43 -10.13
N PRO A 18 -6.89 -8.23 -9.57
CA PRO A 18 -7.58 -7.82 -8.36
C PRO A 18 -6.58 -7.84 -7.21
N PHE A 19 -6.49 -6.72 -6.48
CA PHE A 19 -5.77 -6.65 -5.22
C PHE A 19 -6.11 -7.86 -4.32
N PRO A 20 -5.16 -8.39 -3.54
CA PRO A 20 -5.39 -9.58 -2.72
C PRO A 20 -6.67 -9.50 -1.89
N THR A 21 -7.37 -10.63 -1.79
CA THR A 21 -8.61 -10.70 -1.00
C THR A 21 -8.29 -10.42 0.47
N LEU A 22 -9.00 -9.44 1.04
CA LEU A 22 -8.79 -9.05 2.43
C LEU A 22 -9.30 -10.12 3.38
N THR A 23 -8.47 -10.45 4.36
CA THR A 23 -8.90 -11.21 5.52
C THR A 23 -9.57 -10.24 6.50
N PRO A 24 -10.80 -10.51 6.97
CA PRO A 24 -11.44 -9.64 7.95
C PRO A 24 -10.60 -9.52 9.23
N PHE A 25 -10.62 -8.34 9.86
CA PHE A 25 -10.04 -8.19 11.18
C PHE A 25 -10.70 -9.15 12.19
N PRO A 26 -9.94 -9.71 13.16
CA PRO A 26 -10.50 -10.49 14.25
C PRO A 26 -11.62 -9.72 14.97
N SER A 27 -12.73 -10.40 15.25
CA SER A 27 -13.90 -9.76 15.87
C SER A 27 -13.61 -9.08 17.22
N GLU A 28 -12.60 -9.59 17.93
CA GLU A 28 -12.13 -9.07 19.22
C GLU A 28 -11.50 -7.68 19.11
N ILE A 29 -10.95 -7.33 17.94
CA ILE A 29 -10.29 -6.04 17.70
C ILE A 29 -11.15 -5.05 16.92
N ALA A 30 -12.24 -5.50 16.29
CA ALA A 30 -13.14 -4.66 15.50
C ALA A 30 -13.70 -3.47 16.31
N GLY A 31 -13.97 -3.67 17.61
CA GLY A 31 -14.38 -2.58 18.50
C GLY A 31 -13.29 -1.52 18.70
N ARG A 32 -12.03 -1.94 18.82
CA ARG A 32 -10.88 -1.05 19.00
C ARG A 32 -10.54 -0.29 17.70
N LEU A 33 -10.64 -0.98 16.57
CA LEU A 33 -10.50 -0.39 15.23
C LEU A 33 -11.43 0.83 15.06
N HIS A 34 -12.72 0.66 15.34
CA HIS A 34 -13.69 1.75 15.26
C HIS A 34 -13.43 2.87 16.27
N GLN A 35 -12.93 2.55 17.46
CA GLN A 35 -12.54 3.59 18.43
C GLN A 35 -11.39 4.46 17.89
N ILE A 36 -10.40 3.86 17.20
CA ILE A 36 -9.30 4.59 16.56
C ILE A 36 -9.88 5.50 15.46
N ARG A 37 -10.70 4.94 14.57
CA ARG A 37 -11.39 5.69 13.50
C ARG A 37 -12.15 6.90 14.03
N ASP A 38 -12.98 6.68 15.03
CA ASP A 38 -13.85 7.72 15.61
C ASP A 38 -13.00 8.79 16.31
N ARG A 39 -11.90 8.40 16.97
CA ARG A 39 -10.97 9.34 17.59
C ARG A 39 -10.19 10.16 16.58
N VAL A 40 -9.72 9.55 15.49
CA VAL A 40 -9.09 10.26 14.37
C VAL A 40 -10.08 11.24 13.75
N SER A 41 -11.32 10.82 13.50
CA SER A 41 -12.39 11.68 13.01
C SER A 41 -12.64 12.88 13.93
N GLN A 42 -12.74 12.65 15.24
CA GLN A 42 -12.92 13.72 16.22
C GLN A 42 -11.76 14.71 16.23
N ILE A 43 -10.51 14.23 16.23
CA ILE A 43 -9.31 15.07 16.24
C ILE A 43 -9.21 15.89 14.94
N ARG A 44 -9.59 15.29 13.82
CA ARG A 44 -9.49 15.92 12.49
C ARG A 44 -10.70 16.78 12.13
N GLU A 45 -11.77 16.70 12.92
CA GLU A 45 -13.06 17.35 12.66
C GLU A 45 -13.63 16.99 11.27
N LEU A 46 -13.37 15.75 10.82
CA LEU A 46 -13.82 15.23 9.54
C LEU A 46 -14.78 14.05 9.75
N PRO A 47 -15.88 13.96 8.98
CA PRO A 47 -16.88 12.91 9.17
C PRO A 47 -16.33 11.54 8.81
N VAL A 48 -16.67 10.53 9.63
CA VAL A 48 -16.40 9.13 9.34
C VAL A 48 -17.08 8.70 8.04
N SER A 49 -16.39 7.87 7.26
CA SER A 49 -16.96 7.20 6.11
C SER A 49 -17.49 5.81 6.49
N PRO A 50 -18.80 5.52 6.34
CA PRO A 50 -19.37 4.24 6.71
C PRO A 50 -19.07 3.10 5.72
N ASP A 51 -18.63 3.42 4.50
CA ASP A 51 -18.53 2.45 3.40
C ASP A 51 -17.09 1.95 3.13
N ILE A 52 -16.18 2.13 4.08
CA ILE A 52 -14.80 1.64 3.92
C ILE A 52 -14.77 0.14 4.20
N LYS A 53 -14.23 -0.62 3.24
CA LYS A 53 -13.89 -2.03 3.46
C LYS A 53 -12.61 -2.10 4.27
N GLU A 54 -12.62 -2.88 5.34
CA GLU A 54 -11.53 -2.95 6.31
C GLU A 54 -11.04 -4.40 6.39
N GLY A 55 -9.73 -4.61 6.29
CA GLY A 55 -9.16 -5.94 6.48
C GLY A 55 -7.64 -5.97 6.46
N MET A 56 -7.13 -7.20 6.41
CA MET A 56 -5.71 -7.52 6.51
C MET A 56 -5.23 -8.29 5.29
N VAL A 57 -3.96 -8.13 4.98
CA VAL A 57 -3.22 -9.00 4.04
C VAL A 57 -1.91 -9.45 4.66
N SER A 58 -1.47 -10.65 4.32
CA SER A 58 -0.14 -11.10 4.74
C SER A 58 0.95 -10.33 4.00
N PRO A 59 2.12 -10.10 4.62
CA PRO A 59 3.29 -9.54 3.93
C PRO A 59 3.66 -10.34 2.67
N GLU A 60 3.49 -11.66 2.70
CA GLU A 60 3.76 -12.55 1.56
C GLU A 60 2.79 -12.28 0.40
N SER A 61 1.50 -12.09 0.69
CA SER A 61 0.50 -11.72 -0.32
C SER A 61 0.81 -10.36 -0.95
N LEU A 62 1.24 -9.38 -0.14
CA LEU A 62 1.61 -8.07 -0.65
C LEU A 62 2.89 -8.12 -1.49
N LYS A 63 3.88 -8.95 -1.11
CA LYS A 63 5.08 -9.19 -1.93
C LYS A 63 4.74 -9.79 -3.29
N GLN A 64 3.79 -10.72 -3.33
CA GLN A 64 3.34 -11.32 -4.59
C GLN A 64 2.65 -10.29 -5.48
N GLU A 65 1.78 -9.45 -4.92
CA GLU A 65 1.14 -8.36 -5.65
C GLU A 65 2.17 -7.36 -6.19
N ALA A 66 3.10 -6.92 -5.33
CA ALA A 66 4.17 -6.01 -5.70
C ALA A 66 5.05 -6.55 -6.83
N ALA A 67 5.35 -7.85 -6.80
CA ALA A 67 6.13 -8.51 -7.84
C ALA A 67 5.36 -8.61 -9.17
N GLN A 68 4.02 -8.63 -9.13
CA GLN A 68 3.19 -8.59 -10.33
C GLN A 68 3.10 -7.17 -10.90
N GLU A 69 2.88 -6.15 -10.05
CA GLU A 69 2.90 -4.74 -10.46
C GLU A 69 4.26 -4.29 -11.00
N ALA A 70 5.36 -4.89 -10.52
CA ALA A 70 6.71 -4.62 -11.01
C ALA A 70 7.03 -5.30 -12.35
N GLN A 71 6.09 -6.03 -12.97
CA GLN A 71 6.29 -6.60 -14.30
C GLN A 71 6.16 -5.52 -15.38
N PRO A 72 7.11 -5.42 -16.32
CA PRO A 72 6.99 -4.48 -17.43
C PRO A 72 5.77 -4.83 -18.29
N GLU A 73 4.97 -3.83 -18.62
CA GLU A 73 3.76 -4.00 -19.43
C GLU A 73 4.09 -4.05 -20.92
N THR A 74 5.25 -3.51 -21.30
CA THR A 74 5.74 -3.46 -22.67
C THR A 74 7.14 -4.04 -22.82
N GLU A 75 7.47 -4.53 -24.03
CA GLU A 75 8.83 -4.96 -24.35
C GLU A 75 9.85 -3.81 -24.30
N GLU A 76 9.41 -2.57 -24.49
CA GLU A 76 10.26 -1.38 -24.34
C GLU A 76 10.64 -1.15 -22.88
N GLU A 77 9.67 -1.17 -21.96
CA GLU A 77 9.93 -1.05 -20.52
C GLU A 77 10.84 -2.17 -20.02
N LYS A 78 10.61 -3.39 -20.50
CA LYS A 78 11.47 -4.54 -20.20
C LYS A 78 12.90 -4.33 -20.68
N ALA A 79 13.08 -3.85 -21.91
CA ALA A 79 14.41 -3.56 -22.45
C ALA A 79 15.11 -2.45 -21.67
N ASN A 80 14.37 -1.41 -21.27
CA ASN A 80 14.89 -0.31 -20.46
C ASN A 80 15.32 -0.79 -19.07
N LEU A 81 14.47 -1.57 -18.37
CA LEU A 81 14.80 -2.17 -17.08
C LEU A 81 16.07 -3.01 -17.15
N GLN A 82 16.20 -3.86 -18.17
CA GLN A 82 17.39 -4.68 -18.40
C GLN A 82 18.64 -3.83 -18.67
N ALA A 83 18.51 -2.77 -19.47
CA ALA A 83 19.62 -1.85 -19.74
C ALA A 83 20.11 -1.15 -18.47
N PHE A 84 19.18 -0.67 -17.62
CA PHE A 84 19.53 -0.08 -16.33
C PHE A 84 20.22 -1.09 -15.40
N ASP A 85 19.72 -2.32 -15.34
CA ASP A 85 20.32 -3.40 -14.56
C ASP A 85 21.79 -3.64 -14.94
N VAL A 86 22.05 -3.68 -16.25
CA VAL A 86 23.41 -3.83 -16.80
C VAL A 86 24.28 -2.61 -16.45
N VAL A 87 23.76 -1.39 -16.57
CA VAL A 87 24.50 -0.16 -16.21
C VAL A 87 24.88 -0.14 -14.73
N LEU A 88 23.94 -0.47 -13.82
CA LEU A 88 24.21 -0.50 -12.38
C LEU A 88 25.33 -1.50 -12.03
N LYS A 89 25.32 -2.67 -12.67
CA LYS A 89 26.36 -3.70 -12.51
C LYS A 89 27.71 -3.26 -13.06
N MET A 90 27.73 -2.68 -14.26
CA MET A 90 28.97 -2.17 -14.87
C MET A 90 29.61 -1.05 -14.05
N LEU A 91 28.81 -0.20 -13.41
CA LEU A 91 29.28 0.86 -12.54
C LEU A 91 29.71 0.37 -11.15
N GLY A 92 29.55 -0.93 -10.85
CA GLY A 92 29.85 -1.49 -9.54
C GLY A 92 28.88 -1.03 -8.43
N LEU A 93 27.72 -0.49 -8.81
CA LEU A 93 26.68 -0.05 -7.88
C LEU A 93 25.76 -1.20 -7.47
N ALA A 94 25.82 -2.32 -8.20
CA ALA A 94 25.05 -3.53 -7.93
C ALA A 94 25.90 -4.78 -8.19
N PRO A 95 25.75 -5.86 -7.41
CA PRO A 95 26.43 -7.13 -7.67
C PRO A 95 25.90 -7.83 -8.94
N PRO A 96 26.66 -8.76 -9.54
CA PRO A 96 26.26 -9.46 -10.78
C PRO A 96 24.88 -10.12 -10.74
N GLU A 97 24.54 -10.69 -9.59
CA GLU A 97 23.29 -11.38 -9.28
C GLU A 97 22.12 -10.43 -8.93
N PHE A 98 22.35 -9.13 -8.81
CA PHE A 98 21.30 -8.15 -8.54
C PHE A 98 20.24 -8.14 -9.64
N SER A 99 18.98 -7.94 -9.25
CA SER A 99 17.87 -7.68 -10.17
C SER A 99 17.13 -6.44 -9.70
N LEU A 100 17.15 -5.38 -10.50
CA LEU A 100 16.43 -4.14 -10.22
C LEU A 100 14.92 -4.38 -10.08
N GLN A 101 14.38 -5.30 -10.87
CA GLN A 101 12.97 -5.69 -10.79
C GLN A 101 12.64 -6.33 -9.43
N GLN A 102 13.45 -7.30 -8.99
CA GLN A 102 13.24 -7.94 -7.69
C GLN A 102 13.40 -6.93 -6.55
N ALA A 103 14.45 -6.10 -6.60
CA ALA A 103 14.69 -5.07 -5.59
C ALA A 103 13.51 -4.09 -5.46
N ALA A 104 12.94 -3.64 -6.59
CA ALA A 104 11.77 -2.78 -6.59
C ALA A 104 10.56 -3.43 -5.91
N SER A 105 10.31 -4.71 -6.17
CA SER A 105 9.19 -5.45 -5.55
C SER A 105 9.40 -5.75 -4.06
N GLU A 106 10.64 -6.07 -3.65
CA GLU A 106 10.98 -6.39 -2.27
C GLU A 106 10.98 -5.15 -1.37
N GLU A 107 11.49 -4.03 -1.87
CA GLU A 107 11.47 -2.75 -1.16
C GLU A 107 10.04 -2.26 -0.95
N TYR A 108 9.21 -2.34 -1.99
CA TYR A 108 7.82 -1.92 -1.93
C TYR A 108 7.04 -2.68 -0.84
N ALA A 109 7.04 -4.01 -0.87
CA ALA A 109 6.28 -4.79 0.10
C ALA A 109 6.93 -4.85 1.50
N GLY A 110 8.24 -4.59 1.60
CA GLY A 110 8.97 -4.63 2.87
C GLY A 110 8.73 -3.43 3.79
N LEU A 111 8.27 -2.30 3.25
CA LEU A 111 8.11 -1.04 3.99
C LEU A 111 6.64 -0.69 4.29
N ILE A 112 5.69 -1.36 3.67
CA ILE A 112 4.26 -1.05 3.81
C ILE A 112 3.70 -1.82 5.00
N ALA A 113 3.36 -1.09 6.07
CA ALA A 113 2.67 -1.63 7.24
C ALA A 113 1.13 -1.50 7.12
N GLY A 114 0.65 -0.59 6.27
CA GLY A 114 -0.76 -0.36 5.99
C GLY A 114 -0.92 0.51 4.76
N LEU A 115 -2.13 0.48 4.18
CA LEU A 115 -2.47 1.27 3.01
C LEU A 115 -3.99 1.50 2.92
N TYR A 116 -4.38 2.72 2.54
CA TYR A 116 -5.69 3.00 1.98
C TYR A 116 -5.65 2.96 0.45
N LEU A 117 -6.56 2.21 -0.15
CA LEU A 117 -6.78 2.09 -1.59
C LEU A 117 -8.04 2.87 -2.00
N PRO A 118 -7.92 4.11 -2.52
CA PRO A 118 -9.06 4.91 -2.93
C PRO A 118 -9.97 4.28 -3.99
N PRO A 119 -9.47 3.59 -5.03
CA PRO A 119 -10.34 3.02 -6.08
C PRO A 119 -11.33 1.97 -5.58
N SER A 120 -10.94 1.19 -4.56
CA SER A 120 -11.73 0.09 -3.99
C SER A 120 -12.33 0.42 -2.63
N ASP A 121 -12.12 1.65 -2.14
CA ASP A 121 -12.49 2.11 -0.80
C ASP A 121 -12.07 1.13 0.30
N SER A 122 -10.83 0.65 0.23
CA SER A 122 -10.32 -0.40 1.11
C SER A 122 -9.19 0.11 2.00
N LEU A 123 -9.35 -0.02 3.31
CA LEU A 123 -8.26 0.09 4.30
C LEU A 123 -7.66 -1.29 4.51
N VAL A 124 -6.35 -1.37 4.41
CA VAL A 124 -5.59 -2.61 4.53
C VAL A 124 -4.51 -2.43 5.59
N LEU A 125 -4.49 -3.32 6.57
CA LEU A 125 -3.34 -3.49 7.46
C LEU A 125 -2.47 -4.64 6.94
N VAL A 126 -1.17 -4.43 6.89
CA VAL A 126 -0.21 -5.47 6.47
C VAL A 126 0.30 -6.17 7.73
N GLY A 127 -0.10 -7.42 7.90
CA GLY A 127 0.19 -8.21 9.09
C GLY A 127 -0.44 -9.60 8.97
N GLY A 128 0.22 -10.62 9.52
CA GLY A 128 -0.24 -12.01 9.50
C GLY A 128 -0.64 -12.50 10.89
N ASP A 129 -1.72 -13.28 10.98
CA ASP A 129 -2.20 -14.15 12.09
C ASP A 129 -1.86 -13.78 13.56
N SER A 130 -1.61 -12.50 13.84
CA SER A 130 -1.33 -12.02 15.18
C SER A 130 -2.68 -11.81 15.87
N SER A 131 -3.05 -12.80 16.67
CA SER A 131 -4.01 -12.65 17.78
C SER A 131 -3.66 -11.52 18.76
N GLN A 132 -2.51 -10.85 18.58
CA GLN A 132 -2.04 -9.73 19.37
C GLN A 132 -1.88 -8.52 18.46
N PHE A 133 -2.95 -7.75 18.38
CA PHE A 133 -2.96 -6.40 17.84
C PHE A 133 -2.26 -5.46 18.82
N ASP A 134 -1.21 -4.79 18.37
CA ASP A 134 -0.33 -4.00 19.24
C ASP A 134 -0.40 -2.48 18.96
N ILE A 135 0.42 -1.71 19.69
CA ILE A 135 0.46 -0.25 19.55
C ILE A 135 0.95 0.22 18.18
N HIS A 136 1.74 -0.60 17.48
CA HIS A 136 2.20 -0.30 16.13
C HIS A 136 1.03 -0.41 15.15
N ASP A 137 0.22 -1.45 15.26
CA ASP A 137 -1.00 -1.60 14.44
C ASP A 137 -1.97 -0.44 14.65
N GLU A 138 -2.13 0.01 15.90
CA GLU A 138 -2.95 1.18 16.23
C GLU A 138 -2.47 2.45 15.54
N LEU A 139 -1.14 2.66 15.51
CA LEU A 139 -0.54 3.83 14.89
C LEU A 139 -0.72 3.80 13.37
N VAL A 140 -0.51 2.64 12.75
CA VAL A 140 -0.72 2.43 11.31
C VAL A 140 -2.17 2.70 10.95
N LEU A 141 -3.12 2.15 11.70
CA LEU A 141 -4.54 2.40 11.45
C LEU A 141 -4.91 3.87 11.63
N ALA A 142 -4.38 4.55 12.64
CA ALA A 142 -4.59 5.98 12.80
C ALA A 142 -4.05 6.79 11.62
N HIS A 143 -2.90 6.39 11.06
CA HIS A 143 -2.34 6.96 9.85
C HIS A 143 -3.29 6.77 8.65
N GLU A 144 -3.73 5.54 8.39
CA GLU A 144 -4.59 5.24 7.23
C GLU A 144 -5.97 5.88 7.35
N TYR A 145 -6.58 5.91 8.54
CA TYR A 145 -7.82 6.65 8.74
C TYR A 145 -7.65 8.15 8.47
N THR A 146 -6.50 8.73 8.81
CA THR A 146 -6.21 10.12 8.47
C THR A 146 -6.16 10.32 6.96
N ALA A 147 -5.54 9.40 6.22
CA ALA A 147 -5.49 9.43 4.76
C ALA A 147 -6.89 9.37 4.14
N ILE A 148 -7.73 8.45 4.60
CA ILE A 148 -9.13 8.28 4.15
C ILE A 148 -9.91 9.58 4.30
N LEU A 149 -9.93 10.15 5.51
CA LEU A 149 -10.71 11.35 5.81
C LEU A 149 -10.27 12.53 4.93
N SER A 150 -8.97 12.69 4.71
CA SER A 150 -8.41 13.77 3.90
C SER A 150 -8.76 13.63 2.41
N VAL A 151 -8.67 12.42 1.85
CA VAL A 151 -9.09 12.16 0.46
C VAL A 151 -10.58 12.46 0.29
N ARG A 152 -11.43 11.94 1.18
CA ARG A 152 -12.89 12.12 1.15
C ARG A 152 -13.31 13.59 1.25
N ALA A 153 -12.69 14.36 2.15
CA ALA A 153 -12.95 15.79 2.29
C ALA A 153 -12.63 16.58 0.99
N THR A 154 -11.59 16.16 0.28
CA THR A 154 -11.19 16.76 -1.00
C THR A 154 -12.21 16.45 -2.10
N HIS A 155 -12.69 15.21 -2.19
CA HIS A 155 -13.73 14.83 -3.16
C HIS A 155 -15.08 15.52 -2.91
N SER A 156 -15.49 15.67 -1.63
CA SER A 156 -16.74 16.38 -1.29
C SER A 156 -16.72 17.86 -1.68
N THR A 157 -15.55 18.48 -1.76
CA THR A 157 -15.40 19.90 -2.10
C THR A 157 -15.43 20.14 -3.62
N ARG A 158 -14.97 19.17 -4.42
CA ARG A 158 -14.97 19.25 -5.90
C ARG A 158 -16.33 19.00 -6.55
N GLN A 159 -17.30 18.46 -5.82
CA GLN A 159 -18.66 18.21 -6.33
C GLN A 159 -19.64 19.35 -6.04
N ARG A 160 -19.17 20.50 -5.55
CA ARG A 160 -19.98 21.71 -5.33
C ARG A 160 -19.63 22.81 -6.31
#